data_AF-A0A9D4QJS5-F1
#
_entry.id   AF-A0A9D4QJS5-F1
#
_cell.length_a   1.000
_cell.length_b   1.000
_cell.length_c   1.000
_cell.angle_alpha   90.00
_cell.angle_beta   90.00
_cell.angle_gamma   90.00
#
_symmetry.space_group_name_H-M   'P 1'
#
loop_
_entity.id
_entity.type
_entity.pdbx_description
1 polymer ?
#
loop_
_entity_poly.entity_id
_entity_poly.type
_entity_poly.pdbx_seq_one_letter_code
_entity_poly.pdbx_strand_id
1 'polypeptide(L)'
;MDRARTVAASLTPFVRALLSERCGAARLVSTGHFGVHLLKVPARGYVTRAAAEPFLNGSSSVYVEEMYRAWTKDPNSVHKSWDAFFRAASAGLGPGEAYSSPPALGMLSTVAVPRVAPATVVAPAPSKLPSTQAAPRDIDDHLSVQAIIRSYQVRGHLAASLDPLGIVNPSAHSPLNREQLHSPEVVLRNYKLEEKDMDRLFKLPATTFIGGEESTLPLREILRRLENVYCTSIGVEYMFINDLDQCNWIREKFESPGVMRLSKERKRLLLSRVVRSTKFEEFLAKKWVSEKRFGLEGCEVLIPAMKTIIDRSSELGIESIVMGMPHR
;
A
#
# COMPACT_ATOMS: atom_id res chain seq x y z
N MET A 1 1.33 -7.69 -63.65
CA MET A 1 1.81 -6.30 -63.42
C MET A 1 1.38 -5.90 -62.03
N ASP A 2 2.14 -4.98 -61.44
CA ASP A 2 1.91 -4.28 -60.18
C ASP A 2 2.52 -4.86 -58.89
N ARG A 3 3.75 -4.36 -58.68
CA ARG A 3 4.50 -4.23 -57.44
C ARG A 3 3.78 -3.21 -56.52
N ALA A 4 3.68 -3.51 -55.23
CA ALA A 4 3.55 -2.48 -54.19
C ALA A 4 4.62 -2.73 -53.12
N ARG A 5 5.47 -1.72 -52.97
CA ARG A 5 6.70 -1.70 -52.19
C ARG A 5 6.45 -1.23 -50.75
N THR A 6 7.23 -1.83 -49.87
CA THR A 6 7.80 -1.38 -48.59
C THR A 6 7.87 0.14 -48.40
N VAL A 7 7.42 0.63 -47.23
CA VAL A 7 7.69 2.00 -46.73
C VAL A 7 8.65 1.88 -45.55
N ALA A 8 9.84 2.45 -45.72
CA ALA A 8 10.87 2.58 -44.71
C ALA A 8 10.88 3.99 -44.11
N ALA A 9 11.34 4.05 -42.87
CA ALA A 9 11.43 5.19 -41.97
C ALA A 9 12.28 6.36 -42.48
N SER A 10 11.85 7.58 -42.17
CA SER A 10 12.74 8.74 -41.98
C SER A 10 12.01 9.88 -41.27
N LEU A 11 12.36 10.15 -40.01
CA LEU A 11 12.15 11.47 -39.40
C LEU A 11 13.35 11.78 -38.48
N THR A 12 14.25 12.61 -39.00
CA THR A 12 15.25 13.38 -38.26
C THR A 12 14.64 14.67 -37.69
N PRO A 13 15.01 15.13 -36.49
CA PRO A 13 14.67 16.46 -35.99
C PRO A 13 15.74 17.50 -36.39
N PHE A 14 15.31 18.76 -36.54
CA PHE A 14 16.14 19.89 -36.96
C PHE A 14 16.26 20.91 -35.80
N VAL A 15 17.52 21.27 -35.46
CA VAL A 15 18.00 22.60 -34.97
C VAL A 15 17.73 22.98 -33.50
N ARG A 16 18.62 23.63 -32.70
CA ARG A 16 19.85 24.42 -32.92
C ARG A 16 20.79 24.37 -31.70
N ALA A 17 22.06 24.63 -31.99
CA ALA A 17 23.21 24.85 -31.12
C ALA A 17 23.07 25.96 -30.06
N LEU A 18 23.82 25.80 -28.96
CA LEU A 18 24.61 26.86 -28.33
C LEU A 18 25.92 26.28 -27.78
N LEU A 19 27.02 26.77 -28.37
CA LEU A 19 28.40 26.57 -27.95
C LEU A 19 28.68 27.39 -26.69
N SER A 20 29.38 26.80 -25.72
CA SER A 20 30.21 27.53 -24.76
C SER A 20 31.27 26.58 -24.20
N GLU A 21 32.42 26.51 -24.87
CA GLU A 21 33.66 26.13 -24.21
C GLU A 21 34.19 27.33 -23.43
N ARG A 22 34.61 27.13 -22.17
CA ARG A 22 36.04 27.13 -21.79
C ARG A 22 36.28 27.09 -20.27
N CYS A 23 37.30 26.30 -19.96
CA CYS A 23 38.28 26.43 -18.88
C CYS A 23 37.90 26.03 -17.45
N GLY A 24 38.68 25.06 -16.93
CA GLY A 24 39.06 25.06 -15.52
C GLY A 24 39.23 23.69 -14.87
N ALA A 25 40.15 22.86 -15.36
CA ALA A 25 40.63 21.72 -14.59
C ALA A 25 41.49 22.21 -13.42
N ALA A 26 41.08 21.93 -12.18
CA ALA A 26 41.94 21.98 -11.01
C ALA A 26 41.73 20.71 -10.17
N ARG A 27 42.69 19.77 -10.29
CA ARG A 27 42.91 18.74 -9.29
C ARG A 27 43.38 19.43 -8.01
N LEU A 28 42.67 19.22 -6.90
CA LEU A 28 43.20 19.52 -5.57
C LEU A 28 43.26 18.24 -4.74
N VAL A 29 44.45 18.07 -4.19
CA VAL A 29 44.97 16.95 -3.43
C VAL A 29 44.24 16.81 -2.10
N SER A 30 44.00 15.57 -1.70
CA SER A 30 43.47 15.18 -0.39
C SER A 30 44.48 15.50 0.71
N THR A 31 44.16 16.48 1.55
CA THR A 31 44.74 16.64 2.90
C THR A 31 43.63 17.02 3.88
N GLY A 32 43.68 16.42 5.07
CA GLY A 32 42.60 16.29 6.05
C GLY A 32 41.94 17.56 6.61
N HIS A 33 40.88 17.30 7.38
CA HIS A 33 40.05 18.16 8.22
C HIS A 33 38.82 18.82 7.56
N PHE A 34 37.72 18.08 7.49
CA PHE A 34 36.38 18.64 7.27
C PHE A 34 35.78 19.13 8.60
N GLY A 35 35.94 20.43 8.87
CA GLY A 35 35.12 21.15 9.84
C GLY A 35 33.74 21.46 9.23
N VAL A 36 32.68 21.15 9.96
CA VAL A 36 31.29 21.46 9.56
C VAL A 36 31.04 22.94 9.77
N HIS A 37 31.21 23.76 8.73
CA HIS A 37 30.70 25.12 8.73
C HIS A 37 29.20 25.09 8.42
N LEU A 38 28.40 25.22 9.48
CA LEU A 38 26.96 25.39 9.41
C LEU A 38 26.63 26.75 8.75
N LEU A 39 26.32 26.74 7.46
CA LEU A 39 25.79 27.93 6.78
C LEU A 39 24.38 28.20 7.30
N LYS A 40 24.25 29.24 8.13
CA LYS A 40 22.98 29.73 8.65
C LYS A 40 22.24 30.44 7.52
N VAL A 41 21.36 29.72 6.83
CA VAL A 41 20.44 30.31 5.83
C VAL A 41 19.42 31.17 6.60
N PRO A 42 19.35 32.49 6.39
CA PRO A 42 18.26 33.28 6.95
C PRO A 42 16.96 32.85 6.25
N ALA A 43 16.05 32.23 7.01
CA ALA A 43 14.70 31.99 6.54
C ALA A 43 14.01 33.34 6.32
N ARG A 44 13.99 33.80 5.08
CA ARG A 44 13.24 34.99 4.68
C ARG A 44 11.77 34.59 4.63
N GLY A 45 11.08 34.73 5.77
CA GLY A 45 9.63 34.57 5.83
C GLY A 45 8.97 35.69 5.05
N TYR A 46 8.64 35.45 3.78
CA TYR A 46 7.66 36.27 3.09
C TYR A 46 6.30 35.87 3.64
N VAL A 47 5.76 36.66 4.57
CA VAL A 47 4.31 36.64 4.83
C VAL A 47 3.66 37.24 3.58
N THR A 48 3.27 36.40 2.63
CA THR A 48 2.48 36.84 1.49
C THR A 48 1.09 37.20 2.00
N ARG A 49 0.65 38.44 1.75
CA ARG A 49 -0.73 38.91 2.02
C ARG A 49 -1.82 38.02 1.41
N ALA A 50 -1.47 37.17 0.43
CA ALA A 50 -2.34 36.18 -0.17
C ALA A 50 -2.88 35.11 0.80
N ALA A 51 -2.28 34.93 1.99
CA ALA A 51 -2.75 33.95 2.97
C ALA A 51 -4.11 34.31 3.61
N ALA A 52 -4.50 35.59 3.59
CA ALA A 52 -5.76 36.05 4.18
C ALA A 52 -6.99 35.81 3.27
N GLU A 53 -6.76 35.57 1.98
CA GLU A 53 -7.81 35.35 0.98
C GLU A 53 -7.49 34.10 0.15
N PRO A 54 -7.65 32.88 0.72
CA PRO A 54 -7.26 31.62 0.07
C PRO A 54 -7.99 31.36 -1.26
N PHE A 55 -9.15 32.00 -1.43
CA PHE A 55 -10.00 31.93 -2.61
C PHE A 55 -9.53 32.85 -3.75
N LEU A 56 -8.55 33.74 -3.55
CA LEU A 56 -7.96 34.59 -4.59
C LEU A 56 -6.64 33.98 -5.09
N ASN A 57 -6.72 32.80 -5.69
CA ASN A 57 -5.57 32.10 -6.26
C ASN A 57 -5.63 32.10 -7.80
N GLY A 58 -4.53 31.70 -8.44
CA GLY A 58 -4.44 31.74 -9.91
C GLY A 58 -5.53 30.90 -10.61
N SER A 59 -5.98 29.81 -9.98
CA SER A 59 -7.04 28.93 -10.52
C SER A 59 -8.45 29.49 -10.40
N SER A 60 -8.72 30.42 -9.48
CA SER A 60 -10.04 31.05 -9.30
C SER A 60 -10.17 32.42 -9.98
N SER A 61 -9.10 32.93 -10.59
CA SER A 61 -9.03 34.26 -11.20
C SER A 61 -10.18 34.56 -12.19
N VAL A 62 -10.50 33.63 -13.08
CA VAL A 62 -11.57 33.79 -14.09
C VAL A 62 -12.95 33.94 -13.45
N TYR A 63 -13.22 33.15 -12.40
CA TYR A 63 -14.50 33.19 -11.68
C TYR A 63 -14.68 34.51 -10.91
N VAL A 64 -13.63 34.98 -10.24
CA VAL A 64 -13.67 36.25 -9.51
C VAL A 64 -13.88 37.42 -10.47
N GLU A 65 -13.25 37.39 -11.65
CA GLU A 65 -13.41 38.40 -12.68
C GLU A 65 -14.85 38.44 -13.23
N GLU A 66 -15.47 37.27 -13.45
CA GLU A 66 -16.85 37.18 -13.88
C GLU A 66 -17.82 37.71 -12.82
N MET A 67 -17.61 37.37 -11.54
CA MET A 67 -18.39 37.91 -10.41
C MET A 67 -18.24 39.42 -10.28
N TYR A 68 -17.04 39.97 -10.48
CA TYR A 68 -16.82 41.41 -10.45
C TYR A 68 -17.50 42.13 -11.63
N ARG A 69 -17.45 41.54 -12.83
CA ARG A 69 -18.16 42.06 -14.02
C ARG A 69 -19.67 42.05 -13.83
N ALA A 70 -20.23 41.02 -13.19
CA ALA A 70 -21.65 40.96 -12.84
C ALA A 70 -22.01 42.02 -11.79
N TRP A 71 -21.22 42.13 -10.71
CA TRP A 71 -21.42 43.11 -9.64
C TRP A 71 -21.35 44.57 -10.12
N THR A 72 -20.45 44.88 -11.07
CA THR A 72 -20.32 46.22 -11.67
C THR A 72 -21.58 46.62 -12.46
N LYS A 73 -22.29 45.65 -13.04
CA LYS A 73 -23.55 45.88 -13.77
C LYS A 73 -24.74 45.98 -12.81
N ASP A 74 -24.82 45.09 -11.84
CA ASP A 74 -25.84 45.10 -10.78
C ASP A 74 -25.27 44.49 -9.49
N PRO A 75 -25.15 45.26 -8.39
CA PRO A 75 -24.67 44.76 -7.11
C PRO A 75 -25.50 43.63 -6.52
N ASN A 76 -26.79 43.51 -6.87
CA ASN A 76 -27.68 42.46 -6.37
C ASN A 76 -27.58 41.14 -7.15
N SER A 77 -26.85 41.12 -8.28
CA SER A 77 -26.69 39.93 -9.11
C SER A 77 -25.77 38.87 -8.48
N VAL A 78 -24.92 39.27 -7.53
CA VAL A 78 -23.98 38.40 -6.83
C VAL A 78 -24.43 38.14 -5.40
N HIS A 79 -23.94 37.05 -4.82
CA HIS A 79 -24.21 36.71 -3.42
C HIS A 79 -23.70 37.81 -2.46
N LYS A 80 -24.39 38.03 -1.32
CA LYS A 80 -24.09 39.12 -0.37
C LYS A 80 -22.63 39.13 0.14
N SER A 81 -21.98 37.96 0.19
CA SER A 81 -20.55 37.87 0.54
C SER A 81 -19.64 38.53 -0.50
N TRP A 82 -19.99 38.42 -1.79
CA TRP A 82 -19.27 39.08 -2.88
C TRP A 82 -19.54 40.57 -2.93
N ASP A 83 -20.76 41.00 -2.65
CA ASP A 83 -21.08 42.44 -2.54
C ASP A 83 -20.30 43.10 -1.39
N ALA A 84 -20.25 42.47 -0.21
CA ALA A 84 -19.45 42.96 0.91
C ALA A 84 -17.96 43.02 0.58
N PHE A 85 -17.44 41.98 -0.08
CA PHE A 85 -16.04 41.89 -0.50
C PHE A 85 -15.66 42.97 -1.53
N PHE A 86 -16.45 43.13 -2.61
CA PHE A 86 -16.16 44.11 -3.66
C PHE A 86 -16.35 45.55 -3.19
N ARG A 87 -17.31 45.83 -2.30
CA ARG A 87 -17.42 47.14 -1.65
C ARG A 87 -16.20 47.44 -0.81
N ALA A 88 -15.77 46.49 0.02
CA ALA A 88 -14.59 46.64 0.86
C ALA A 88 -13.31 46.87 0.02
N ALA A 89 -13.14 46.11 -1.06
CA ALA A 89 -12.04 46.29 -2.01
C ALA A 89 -12.10 47.66 -2.72
N SER A 90 -13.29 48.10 -3.16
CA SER A 90 -13.48 49.40 -3.82
C SER A 90 -13.29 50.61 -2.89
N ALA A 91 -13.45 50.41 -1.58
CA ALA A 91 -13.20 51.40 -0.54
C ALA A 91 -11.71 51.59 -0.23
N GLY A 92 -10.81 50.86 -0.91
CA GLY A 92 -9.37 50.99 -0.77
C GLY A 92 -8.75 50.14 0.34
N LEU A 93 -9.49 49.17 0.90
CA LEU A 93 -8.94 48.21 1.85
C LEU A 93 -7.91 47.30 1.15
N GLY A 94 -6.82 47.01 1.85
CA GLY A 94 -5.74 46.19 1.30
C GLY A 94 -6.13 44.71 1.16
N PRO A 95 -5.41 43.93 0.33
CA PRO A 95 -5.62 42.49 0.23
C PRO A 95 -5.50 41.81 1.60
N GLY A 96 -6.55 41.08 2.01
CA GLY A 96 -6.67 40.41 3.31
C GLY A 96 -7.56 41.11 4.34
N GLU A 97 -7.96 42.35 4.10
CA GLU A 97 -8.91 43.10 4.95
C GLU A 97 -10.31 43.20 4.31
N ALA A 98 -10.42 42.91 3.01
CA ALA A 98 -11.68 43.00 2.27
C ALA A 98 -12.60 41.79 2.52
N TYR A 99 -12.03 40.63 2.85
CA TYR A 99 -12.81 39.45 3.21
C TYR A 99 -13.24 39.46 4.67
N SER A 100 -14.56 39.38 4.90
CA SER A 100 -15.14 39.13 6.22
C SER A 100 -15.71 37.72 6.26
N SER A 101 -15.23 36.90 7.20
CA SER A 101 -15.79 35.57 7.43
C SER A 101 -17.24 35.70 7.93
N PRO A 102 -18.18 34.87 7.45
CA PRO A 102 -19.52 34.81 8.01
C PRO A 102 -19.45 34.63 9.54
N PRO A 103 -20.31 35.28 10.33
CA PRO A 103 -20.31 35.11 11.77
C PRO A 103 -20.50 33.64 12.11
N ALA A 104 -19.49 33.04 12.73
CA ALA A 104 -19.51 31.64 13.13
C ALA A 104 -20.62 31.43 14.17
N LEU A 105 -21.64 30.65 13.80
CA LEU A 105 -22.74 30.27 14.68
C LEU A 105 -22.25 29.24 15.71
N GLY A 106 -21.37 29.67 16.61
CA GLY A 106 -20.71 28.80 17.58
C GLY A 106 -19.71 29.48 18.52
N MET A 107 -19.43 30.78 18.37
CA MET A 107 -18.46 31.48 19.22
C MET A 107 -18.93 32.91 19.53
N LEU A 108 -20.00 33.03 20.30
CA LEU A 108 -20.36 34.28 21.00
C LEU A 108 -20.64 33.96 22.46
N SER A 109 -19.56 33.80 23.22
CA SER A 109 -19.57 34.18 24.62
C SER A 109 -19.84 35.68 24.72
N THR A 110 -20.62 36.05 25.73
CA THR A 110 -20.87 37.42 26.22
C THR A 110 -21.64 38.36 25.29
N VAL A 111 -22.94 38.10 25.09
CA VAL A 111 -23.93 39.19 24.98
C VAL A 111 -25.13 38.82 25.85
N ALA A 112 -25.35 39.60 26.92
CA ALA A 112 -26.48 39.47 27.80
C ALA A 112 -27.76 39.87 27.06
N VAL A 113 -28.71 38.93 26.94
CA VAL A 113 -30.10 39.20 26.57
C VAL A 113 -30.97 38.71 27.72
N PRO A 114 -31.85 39.54 28.31
CA PRO A 114 -32.69 39.12 29.43
C PRO A 114 -33.74 38.16 28.89
N ARG A 115 -33.70 36.90 29.32
CA ARG A 115 -34.71 35.92 28.96
C ARG A 115 -35.37 35.35 30.22
N VAL A 116 -36.66 35.66 30.28
CA VAL A 116 -37.71 35.18 31.18
C VAL A 116 -37.52 33.72 31.56
N ALA A 117 -37.73 33.43 32.85
CA ALA A 117 -37.68 32.11 33.45
C ALA A 117 -38.62 31.11 32.75
N PRO A 118 -38.15 29.91 32.39
CA PRO A 118 -39.01 28.76 32.21
C PRO A 118 -39.03 27.95 33.52
N ALA A 119 -40.25 27.61 33.93
CA ALA A 119 -40.54 26.75 35.05
C ALA A 119 -39.82 25.40 34.92
N THR A 120 -39.41 24.87 36.08
CA THR A 120 -38.88 23.54 36.30
C THR A 120 -39.81 22.45 35.73
N VAL A 121 -39.38 21.82 34.64
CA VAL A 121 -39.82 20.48 34.27
C VAL A 121 -38.62 19.57 34.41
N VAL A 122 -38.64 18.75 35.46
CA VAL A 122 -37.68 17.68 35.71
C VAL A 122 -37.92 16.60 34.64
N ALA A 123 -37.06 16.55 33.63
CA ALA A 123 -36.95 15.42 32.71
C ALA A 123 -35.64 14.66 33.04
N PRO A 124 -35.67 13.32 33.11
CA PRO A 124 -34.56 12.53 33.61
C PRO A 124 -33.36 12.58 32.65
N ALA A 125 -32.17 12.46 33.25
CA ALA A 125 -30.87 12.51 32.59
C ALA A 125 -30.82 11.68 31.29
N PRO A 126 -30.18 12.19 30.21
CA PRO A 126 -29.78 11.32 29.13
C PRO A 126 -28.72 10.38 29.69
N SER A 127 -29.07 9.11 29.77
CA SER A 127 -28.15 8.00 29.91
C SER A 127 -27.00 8.20 28.93
N LYS A 128 -25.78 8.15 29.46
CA LYS A 128 -24.54 8.07 28.68
C LYS A 128 -24.69 6.91 27.69
N LEU A 129 -24.99 7.21 26.43
CA LEU A 129 -24.55 6.33 25.35
C LEU A 129 -23.02 6.28 25.43
N PRO A 130 -22.38 5.12 25.32
CA PRO A 130 -20.94 5.07 25.14
C PRO A 130 -20.65 5.70 23.78
N SER A 131 -20.25 6.97 23.78
CA SER A 131 -19.57 7.57 22.65
C SER A 131 -18.20 6.90 22.57
N THR A 132 -18.12 5.81 21.82
CA THR A 132 -16.85 5.23 21.35
C THR A 132 -16.24 6.18 20.33
N GLN A 133 -15.93 7.41 20.73
CA GLN A 133 -14.98 8.22 19.99
C GLN A 133 -13.62 7.60 20.28
N ALA A 134 -13.24 6.64 19.43
CA ALA A 134 -11.88 6.13 19.39
C ALA A 134 -10.94 7.33 19.36
N ALA A 135 -9.91 7.33 20.20
CA ALA A 135 -8.98 8.44 20.22
C ALA A 135 -8.38 8.58 18.81
N PRO A 136 -8.02 9.79 18.33
CA PRO A 136 -7.45 9.98 17.00
C PRO A 136 -6.27 9.03 16.70
N ARG A 137 -5.51 8.67 17.74
CA ARG A 137 -4.41 7.70 17.68
C ARG A 137 -4.86 6.27 17.35
N ASP A 138 -6.01 5.83 17.86
CA ASP A 138 -6.52 4.48 17.57
C ASP A 138 -6.87 4.33 16.08
N ILE A 139 -7.39 5.38 15.45
CA ILE A 139 -7.72 5.36 14.02
C ILE A 139 -6.45 5.23 13.18
N ASP A 140 -5.41 6.03 13.48
CA ASP A 140 -4.11 5.97 12.80
C ASP A 140 -3.46 4.59 12.97
N ASP A 141 -3.57 3.98 14.15
CA ASP A 141 -3.05 2.64 14.42
C ASP A 141 -3.81 1.57 13.61
N HIS A 142 -5.15 1.65 13.52
CA HIS A 142 -5.94 0.75 12.68
C HIS A 142 -5.59 0.86 11.19
N LEU A 143 -5.38 2.08 10.68
CA LEU A 143 -4.92 2.31 9.30
C LEU A 143 -3.53 1.72 9.06
N SER A 144 -2.65 1.84 10.05
CA SER A 144 -1.31 1.27 10.02
C SER A 144 -1.35 -0.25 9.94
N VAL A 145 -2.22 -0.91 10.73
CA VAL A 145 -2.44 -2.36 10.66
C VAL A 145 -3.01 -2.79 9.30
N GLN A 146 -3.95 -2.03 8.73
CA GLN A 146 -4.47 -2.31 7.39
C GLN A 146 -3.37 -2.20 6.33
N ALA A 147 -2.49 -1.20 6.45
CA ALA A 147 -1.35 -1.03 5.54
C ALA A 147 -0.34 -2.18 5.67
N ILE A 148 -0.10 -2.67 6.89
CA ILE A 148 0.73 -3.87 7.14
C ILE A 148 0.13 -5.08 6.42
N ILE A 149 -1.14 -5.39 6.64
CA ILE A 149 -1.84 -6.51 5.99
C ILE A 149 -1.68 -6.41 4.46
N ARG A 150 -1.93 -5.22 3.91
CA ARG A 150 -1.78 -4.95 2.48
C ARG A 150 -0.34 -5.18 1.99
N SER A 151 0.66 -4.78 2.78
CA SER A 151 2.06 -4.96 2.42
C SER A 151 2.44 -6.44 2.30
N TYR A 152 1.95 -7.29 3.20
CA TYR A 152 2.14 -8.75 3.13
C TYR A 152 1.44 -9.36 1.92
N GLN A 153 0.20 -8.95 1.62
CA GLN A 153 -0.53 -9.43 0.44
C GLN A 153 0.19 -9.11 -0.88
N VAL A 154 0.81 -7.93 -0.98
CA VAL A 154 1.49 -7.47 -2.20
C VAL A 154 2.93 -7.98 -2.28
N ARG A 155 3.67 -7.96 -1.17
CA ARG A 155 5.13 -8.16 -1.17
C ARG A 155 5.61 -9.31 -0.29
N GLY A 156 4.72 -10.00 0.43
CA GLY A 156 5.10 -11.07 1.36
C GLY A 156 5.85 -12.22 0.69
N HIS A 157 5.53 -12.50 -0.59
CA HIS A 157 6.23 -13.51 -1.39
C HIS A 157 7.74 -13.22 -1.54
N LEU A 158 8.18 -11.96 -1.45
CA LEU A 158 9.61 -11.59 -1.52
C LEU A 158 10.40 -12.05 -0.28
N ALA A 159 9.72 -12.24 0.84
CA ALA A 159 10.32 -12.76 2.07
C ALA A 159 10.02 -14.24 2.33
N ALA A 160 9.29 -14.89 1.41
CA ALA A 160 9.02 -16.31 1.50
C ALA A 160 10.31 -17.14 1.44
N SER A 161 10.33 -18.22 2.20
CA SER A 161 11.41 -19.20 2.24
C SER A 161 11.27 -20.23 1.11
N LEU A 162 11.53 -19.78 -0.11
CA LEU A 162 11.36 -20.60 -1.32
C LEU A 162 12.58 -21.48 -1.65
N ASP A 163 13.79 -21.01 -1.31
CA ASP A 163 15.02 -21.73 -1.65
C ASP A 163 15.33 -22.83 -0.61
N PRO A 164 15.29 -24.12 -0.99
CA PRO A 164 15.63 -25.22 -0.09
C PRO A 164 17.13 -25.29 0.23
N LEU A 165 17.99 -24.71 -0.61
CA LEU A 165 19.45 -24.69 -0.42
C LEU A 165 19.91 -23.47 0.38
N GLY A 166 19.07 -22.45 0.53
CA GLY A 166 19.40 -21.21 1.23
C GLY A 166 20.54 -20.41 0.58
N ILE A 167 20.78 -20.60 -0.72
CA ILE A 167 21.79 -19.89 -1.50
C ILE A 167 21.27 -18.51 -1.89
N VAL A 168 20.02 -18.45 -2.32
CA VAL A 168 19.30 -17.22 -2.62
C VAL A 168 18.93 -16.57 -1.28
N ASN A 169 19.86 -15.77 -0.76
CA ASN A 169 19.54 -14.79 0.25
C ASN A 169 18.85 -13.62 -0.45
N PRO A 170 17.59 -13.28 -0.13
CA PRO A 170 16.89 -12.13 -0.71
C PRO A 170 17.53 -10.76 -0.36
N SER A 171 18.76 -10.71 0.15
CA SER A 171 19.35 -9.57 0.88
C SER A 171 20.52 -8.85 0.20
N ALA A 172 20.98 -9.24 -0.99
CA ALA A 172 22.08 -8.49 -1.62
C ALA A 172 21.62 -7.14 -2.20
N HIS A 173 20.37 -7.06 -2.71
CA HIS A 173 19.87 -5.89 -3.43
C HIS A 173 18.39 -5.54 -3.16
N SER A 174 17.68 -6.30 -2.33
CA SER A 174 16.30 -5.94 -1.94
C SER A 174 16.35 -5.03 -0.72
N PRO A 175 15.64 -3.89 -0.69
CA PRO A 175 15.56 -3.00 0.48
C PRO A 175 14.81 -3.63 1.68
N LEU A 176 14.47 -4.91 1.59
CA LEU A 176 13.76 -5.69 2.59
C LEU A 176 14.57 -6.99 2.77
N ASN A 177 15.59 -6.95 3.62
CA ASN A 177 16.34 -8.17 3.96
C ASN A 177 15.38 -9.20 4.57
N ARG A 178 15.62 -10.49 4.33
CA ARG A 178 14.88 -11.58 4.98
C ARG A 178 14.94 -11.46 6.51
N GLU A 179 16.08 -11.11 7.08
CA GLU A 179 16.22 -10.82 8.52
C GLU A 179 15.43 -9.58 8.96
N GLN A 180 15.25 -8.63 8.05
CA GLN A 180 14.44 -7.43 8.30
C GLN A 180 12.95 -7.76 8.21
N LEU A 181 12.47 -8.49 7.20
CA LEU A 181 11.04 -8.80 7.08
C LEU A 181 10.55 -9.85 8.08
N HIS A 182 11.43 -10.76 8.53
CA HIS A 182 11.11 -11.77 9.54
C HIS A 182 11.14 -11.22 10.97
N SER A 183 11.68 -10.01 11.17
CA SER A 183 11.63 -9.33 12.46
C SER A 183 10.37 -8.48 12.50
N PRO A 184 9.37 -8.81 13.36
CA PRO A 184 8.21 -7.96 13.58
C PRO A 184 8.61 -6.50 13.80
N GLU A 185 9.76 -6.27 14.44
CA GLU A 185 10.36 -4.96 14.67
C GLU A 185 10.54 -4.10 13.41
N VAL A 186 10.96 -4.63 12.26
CA VAL A 186 11.22 -3.77 11.08
C VAL A 186 9.94 -3.42 10.36
N VAL A 187 8.98 -4.34 10.33
CA VAL A 187 7.62 -4.04 9.86
C VAL A 187 7.00 -2.98 10.77
N LEU A 188 7.10 -3.12 12.09
CA LEU A 188 6.57 -2.17 13.07
C LEU A 188 7.24 -0.79 13.01
N ARG A 189 8.57 -0.72 12.80
CA ARG A 189 9.33 0.53 12.64
C ARG A 189 8.83 1.40 11.49
N ASN A 190 8.36 0.78 10.41
CA ASN A 190 7.83 1.52 9.25
C ASN A 190 6.43 2.13 9.51
N TYR A 191 5.71 1.63 10.52
CA TYR A 191 4.30 1.95 10.75
C TYR A 191 4.02 2.62 12.12
N LYS A 192 5.06 3.14 12.80
CA LYS A 192 4.96 3.84 14.10
C LYS A 192 4.29 3.02 15.21
N LEU A 193 4.25 1.69 15.09
CA LEU A 193 3.74 0.78 16.11
C LEU A 193 4.91 0.33 17.00
N GLU A 194 4.69 0.28 18.30
CA GLU A 194 5.69 -0.21 19.25
C GLU A 194 5.42 -1.66 19.65
N GLU A 195 6.41 -2.34 20.23
CA GLU A 195 6.24 -3.70 20.74
C GLU A 195 5.19 -3.78 21.88
N LYS A 196 4.92 -2.66 22.56
CA LYS A 196 3.86 -2.52 23.55
C LYS A 196 2.46 -2.72 22.96
N ASP A 197 2.30 -2.48 21.65
CA ASP A 197 1.02 -2.59 20.94
C ASP A 197 0.72 -4.02 20.47
N MET A 198 1.66 -4.96 20.66
CA MET A 198 1.53 -6.33 20.17
C MET A 198 0.34 -7.09 20.76
N ASP A 199 -0.03 -6.77 22.01
CA ASP A 199 -1.15 -7.38 22.71
C ASP A 199 -2.45 -6.55 22.61
N ARG A 200 -2.43 -5.42 21.89
CA ARG A 200 -3.64 -4.62 21.60
C ARG A 200 -4.50 -5.33 20.54
N LEU A 201 -5.81 -5.25 20.74
CA LEU A 201 -6.82 -5.80 19.84
C LEU A 201 -7.09 -4.85 18.68
N PHE A 202 -6.98 -5.34 17.46
CA PHE A 202 -7.29 -4.59 16.25
C PHE A 202 -8.45 -5.25 15.50
N LYS A 203 -9.36 -4.42 14.99
CA LYS A 203 -10.43 -4.86 14.09
C LYS A 203 -9.85 -5.12 12.70
N LEU A 204 -10.15 -6.29 12.15
CA LEU A 204 -9.69 -6.67 10.82
C LEU A 204 -10.50 -5.95 9.74
N PRO A 205 -9.85 -5.55 8.63
CA PRO A 205 -10.55 -5.02 7.47
C PRO A 205 -11.30 -6.14 6.75
N ALA A 206 -12.40 -5.81 6.08
CA ALA A 206 -13.18 -6.75 5.26
C ALA A 206 -12.40 -7.30 4.04
N THR A 207 -11.21 -6.77 3.76
CA THR A 207 -10.33 -7.20 2.66
C THR A 207 -9.55 -8.48 2.96
N THR A 208 -9.70 -9.02 4.16
CA THR A 208 -8.88 -10.11 4.71
C THR A 208 -9.73 -11.16 5.42
N PHE A 209 -9.35 -12.43 5.27
CA PHE A 209 -10.00 -13.61 5.84
C PHE A 209 -9.18 -14.28 6.96
N ILE A 210 -8.08 -13.64 7.38
CA ILE A 210 -7.20 -14.11 8.45
C ILE A 210 -7.93 -14.35 9.77
N GLY A 211 -8.98 -13.56 10.03
CA GLY A 211 -9.81 -13.67 11.23
C GLY A 211 -10.64 -14.94 11.30
N GLY A 212 -10.93 -15.59 10.18
CA GLY A 212 -11.96 -16.62 10.12
C GLY A 212 -13.29 -16.05 10.63
N GLU A 213 -13.77 -16.57 11.76
CA GLU A 213 -14.99 -16.11 12.43
C GLU A 213 -14.75 -14.88 13.35
N GLU A 214 -13.49 -14.59 13.70
CA GLU A 214 -13.13 -13.51 14.61
C GLU A 214 -12.93 -12.20 13.85
N SER A 215 -13.67 -11.16 14.25
CA SER A 215 -13.55 -9.81 13.63
C SER A 215 -12.44 -8.95 14.24
N THR A 216 -11.90 -9.36 15.39
CA THR A 216 -10.86 -8.66 16.13
C THR A 216 -9.77 -9.63 16.58
N LEU A 217 -8.51 -9.28 16.33
CA LEU A 217 -7.34 -10.09 16.72
C LEU A 217 -6.27 -9.22 17.37
N PRO A 218 -5.45 -9.77 18.29
CA PRO A 218 -4.27 -9.06 18.77
C PRO A 218 -3.24 -8.94 17.64
N LEU A 219 -2.50 -7.84 17.60
CA LEU A 219 -1.51 -7.56 16.55
C LEU A 219 -0.50 -8.70 16.37
N ARG A 220 -0.04 -9.29 17.48
CA ARG A 220 0.86 -10.44 17.48
C ARG A 220 0.30 -11.62 16.69
N GLU A 221 -0.99 -11.89 16.81
CA GLU A 221 -1.64 -12.99 16.10
C GLU A 221 -1.85 -12.64 14.62
N ILE A 222 -2.18 -11.38 14.31
CA ILE A 222 -2.30 -10.90 12.92
C ILE A 222 -0.99 -11.11 12.18
N LEU A 223 0.13 -10.65 12.74
CA LEU A 223 1.46 -10.80 12.14
C LEU A 223 1.83 -12.27 11.96
N ARG A 224 1.64 -13.10 13.00
CA ARG A 224 1.91 -14.54 12.95
C ARG A 224 1.12 -15.23 11.83
N ARG A 225 -0.17 -14.90 11.67
CA ARG A 225 -1.01 -15.50 10.61
C ARG A 225 -0.57 -15.01 9.23
N LEU A 226 -0.24 -13.73 9.06
CA LEU A 226 0.29 -13.18 7.80
C LEU A 226 1.61 -13.84 7.40
N GLU A 227 2.55 -13.97 8.33
CA GLU A 227 3.84 -14.62 8.09
C GLU A 227 3.66 -16.08 7.70
N ASN A 228 2.77 -16.80 8.40
CA ASN A 228 2.47 -18.19 8.10
C ASN A 228 1.92 -18.38 6.67
N VAL A 229 1.09 -17.45 6.21
CA VAL A 229 0.42 -17.53 4.90
C VAL A 229 1.35 -17.09 3.76
N TYR A 230 2.07 -15.97 3.92
CA TYR A 230 2.79 -15.32 2.81
C TYR A 230 4.30 -15.49 2.83
N CYS A 231 4.91 -15.83 3.98
CA CYS A 231 6.37 -15.78 4.18
C CYS A 231 7.01 -17.13 4.55
N THR A 232 6.24 -18.22 4.58
CA THR A 232 6.75 -19.58 4.86
C THR A 232 7.33 -20.22 3.59
N SER A 233 7.06 -21.50 3.34
CA SER A 233 7.56 -22.23 2.16
C SER A 233 6.77 -21.97 0.89
N ILE A 234 5.73 -21.13 0.95
CA ILE A 234 4.87 -20.78 -0.17
C ILE A 234 4.87 -19.26 -0.33
N GLY A 235 5.23 -18.80 -1.53
CA GLY A 235 5.12 -17.39 -1.93
C GLY A 235 3.90 -17.22 -2.80
N VAL A 236 2.88 -16.51 -2.30
CA VAL A 236 1.64 -16.29 -3.05
C VAL A 236 1.72 -14.95 -3.77
N GLU A 237 1.70 -15.00 -5.11
CA GLU A 237 1.66 -13.81 -5.95
C GLU A 237 0.37 -13.81 -6.77
N TYR A 238 -0.53 -12.87 -6.47
CA TYR A 238 -1.84 -12.78 -7.11
C TYR A 238 -2.34 -11.35 -7.29
N MET A 239 -1.67 -10.37 -6.65
CA MET A 239 -2.10 -8.98 -6.63
C MET A 239 -2.00 -8.26 -7.98
N PHE A 240 -1.41 -8.90 -9.00
CA PHE A 240 -1.41 -8.43 -10.38
C PHE A 240 -2.72 -8.73 -11.12
N ILE A 241 -3.59 -9.58 -10.57
CA ILE A 241 -4.88 -9.91 -11.16
C ILE A 241 -5.84 -8.73 -10.96
N ASN A 242 -6.45 -8.27 -12.05
CA ASN A 242 -7.39 -7.13 -12.01
C ASN A 242 -8.78 -7.53 -11.46
N ASP A 243 -9.15 -8.80 -11.56
CA ASP A 243 -10.44 -9.30 -11.09
C ASP A 243 -10.46 -9.45 -9.56
N LEU A 244 -11.37 -8.73 -8.91
CA LEU A 244 -11.52 -8.73 -7.47
C LEU A 244 -12.03 -10.08 -6.95
N ASP A 245 -12.90 -10.76 -7.68
CA ASP A 245 -13.50 -12.02 -7.25
C ASP A 245 -12.44 -13.13 -7.22
N GLN A 246 -11.58 -13.17 -8.23
CA GLN A 246 -10.41 -14.06 -8.25
C GLN A 246 -9.45 -13.76 -7.10
N CYS A 247 -9.15 -12.48 -6.84
CA CYS A 247 -8.29 -12.10 -5.74
C CYS A 247 -8.89 -12.47 -4.37
N ASN A 248 -10.20 -12.31 -4.20
CA ASN A 248 -10.92 -12.68 -2.98
C ASN A 248 -10.94 -14.19 -2.80
N TRP A 249 -11.16 -14.96 -3.87
CA TRP A 249 -11.11 -16.43 -3.83
C TRP A 249 -9.74 -16.95 -3.38
N ILE A 250 -8.65 -16.38 -3.93
CA ILE A 250 -7.29 -16.73 -3.50
C ILE A 250 -7.08 -16.38 -2.03
N ARG A 251 -7.49 -15.17 -1.60
CA ARG A 251 -7.38 -14.76 -0.20
C ARG A 251 -8.14 -15.71 0.73
N GLU A 252 -9.38 -16.05 0.41
CA GLU A 252 -10.17 -16.97 1.22
C GLU A 252 -9.49 -18.35 1.33
N LYS A 253 -8.90 -18.86 0.23
CA LYS A 253 -8.20 -20.15 0.25
C LYS A 253 -6.93 -20.15 1.09
N PHE A 254 -6.16 -19.05 1.09
CA PHE A 254 -4.85 -19.02 1.76
C PHE A 254 -4.91 -18.42 3.17
N GLU A 255 -5.69 -17.38 3.39
CA GLU A 255 -5.78 -16.67 4.67
C GLU A 255 -6.67 -17.38 5.69
N SER A 256 -7.58 -18.26 5.26
CA SER A 256 -8.47 -18.98 6.18
C SER A 256 -7.66 -19.84 7.17
N PRO A 257 -7.98 -19.77 8.47
CA PRO A 257 -7.20 -20.45 9.50
C PRO A 257 -7.27 -21.97 9.31
N GLY A 258 -6.10 -22.63 9.35
CA GLY A 258 -6.00 -24.08 9.32
C GLY A 258 -6.04 -24.74 7.95
N VAL A 259 -6.11 -23.98 6.85
CA VAL A 259 -6.11 -24.56 5.48
C VAL A 259 -4.84 -25.35 5.17
N MET A 260 -3.69 -24.91 5.70
CA MET A 260 -2.41 -25.60 5.51
C MET A 260 -2.24 -26.87 6.37
N ARG A 261 -3.22 -27.20 7.22
CA ARG A 261 -3.12 -28.36 8.12
C ARG A 261 -3.50 -29.66 7.42
N LEU A 262 -2.50 -30.49 7.13
CA LEU A 262 -2.70 -31.81 6.53
C LEU A 262 -3.04 -32.89 7.57
N SER A 263 -3.95 -33.80 7.21
CA SER A 263 -4.26 -35.00 8.01
C SER A 263 -3.07 -35.96 8.08
N LYS A 264 -3.01 -36.79 9.13
CA LYS A 264 -1.93 -37.78 9.32
C LYS A 264 -1.85 -38.77 8.16
N GLU A 265 -3.00 -39.21 7.66
CA GLU A 265 -3.11 -40.11 6.52
C GLU A 265 -2.55 -39.47 5.25
N ARG A 266 -2.93 -38.20 4.99
CA ARG A 266 -2.43 -37.45 3.83
C ARG A 266 -0.93 -37.24 3.89
N LYS A 267 -0.36 -36.97 5.08
CA LYS A 267 1.09 -36.90 5.29
C LYS A 267 1.79 -38.23 4.97
N ARG A 268 1.23 -39.37 5.40
CA ARG A 268 1.77 -40.71 5.10
C ARG A 268 1.71 -41.03 3.60
N LEU A 269 0.62 -40.67 2.93
CA LEU A 269 0.47 -40.84 1.49
C LEU A 269 1.51 -40.01 0.71
N LEU A 270 1.67 -38.73 1.05
CA LEU A 270 2.67 -37.86 0.44
C LEU A 270 4.08 -38.41 0.64
N LEU A 271 4.42 -38.85 1.86
CA LEU A 271 5.71 -39.47 2.16
C LEU A 271 5.94 -40.73 1.31
N SER A 272 4.95 -41.61 1.21
CA SER A 272 5.06 -42.83 0.39
C SER A 272 5.32 -42.51 -1.09
N ARG A 273 4.69 -41.45 -1.62
CA ARG A 273 4.90 -40.98 -3.00
C ARG A 273 6.31 -40.42 -3.18
N VAL A 274 6.79 -39.58 -2.27
CA VAL A 274 8.17 -39.05 -2.32
C VAL A 274 9.18 -40.20 -2.28
N VAL A 275 9.03 -41.14 -1.34
CA VAL A 275 9.92 -42.32 -1.21
C VAL A 275 9.94 -43.14 -2.50
N ARG A 276 8.78 -43.33 -3.15
CA ARG A 276 8.72 -44.04 -4.42
C ARG A 276 9.51 -43.33 -5.51
N SER A 277 9.38 -42.01 -5.64
CA SER A 277 10.14 -41.21 -6.61
C SER A 277 11.64 -41.33 -6.38
N THR A 278 12.08 -41.12 -5.13
CA THR A 278 13.50 -41.20 -4.76
C THR A 278 14.07 -42.60 -5.02
N LYS A 279 13.35 -43.65 -4.62
CA LYS A 279 13.81 -45.03 -4.84
C LYS A 279 13.83 -45.46 -6.30
N PHE A 280 12.94 -44.91 -7.11
CA PHE A 280 12.97 -45.14 -8.54
C PHE A 280 14.24 -44.54 -9.17
N GLU A 281 14.58 -43.30 -8.82
CA GLU A 281 15.82 -42.65 -9.28
C GLU A 281 17.08 -43.39 -8.79
N GLU A 282 17.15 -43.75 -7.50
CA GLU A 282 18.27 -44.53 -6.96
C GLU A 282 18.44 -45.88 -7.69
N PHE A 283 17.32 -46.53 -8.04
CA PHE A 283 17.35 -47.79 -8.79
C PHE A 283 17.89 -47.61 -10.21
N LEU A 284 17.42 -46.58 -10.93
CA LEU A 284 17.93 -46.26 -12.26
C LEU A 284 19.43 -45.95 -12.20
N ALA A 285 19.85 -45.19 -11.19
CA ALA A 285 21.23 -44.82 -10.98
C ALA A 285 22.16 -46.03 -10.75
N LYS A 286 21.69 -47.02 -10.00
CA LYS A 286 22.45 -48.23 -9.72
C LYS A 286 22.52 -49.18 -10.92
N LYS A 287 21.43 -49.31 -11.68
CA LYS A 287 21.31 -50.30 -12.75
C LYS A 287 21.92 -49.83 -14.07
N TRP A 288 21.80 -48.54 -14.39
CA TRP A 288 22.31 -47.94 -15.62
C TRP A 288 23.18 -46.74 -15.32
N VAL A 289 24.42 -47.00 -14.89
CA VAL A 289 25.35 -45.96 -14.42
C VAL A 289 25.79 -45.02 -15.54
N SER A 290 26.01 -45.55 -16.75
CA SER A 290 26.56 -44.78 -17.88
C SER A 290 25.49 -44.12 -18.76
N GLU A 291 24.21 -44.41 -18.53
CA GLU A 291 23.12 -43.95 -19.40
C GLU A 291 22.62 -42.57 -18.96
N LYS A 292 22.29 -41.72 -19.94
CA LYS A 292 21.78 -40.38 -19.65
C LYS A 292 20.30 -40.45 -19.26
N ARG A 293 20.00 -40.30 -17.97
CA ARG A 293 18.64 -40.48 -17.40
C ARG A 293 17.79 -39.23 -17.20
N PHE A 294 18.36 -38.02 -17.31
CA PHE A 294 17.67 -36.76 -16.98
C PHE A 294 16.91 -36.82 -15.63
N GLY A 295 17.51 -37.46 -14.62
CA GLY A 295 16.83 -37.83 -13.38
C GLY A 295 16.31 -36.65 -12.58
N LEU A 296 15.25 -36.91 -11.81
CA LEU A 296 14.50 -35.94 -11.01
C LEU A 296 15.14 -35.67 -9.63
N GLU A 297 16.44 -35.93 -9.47
CA GLU A 297 17.17 -35.70 -8.22
C GLU A 297 17.07 -34.22 -7.80
N GLY A 298 16.62 -33.97 -6.56
CA GLY A 298 16.35 -32.64 -6.01
C GLY A 298 14.97 -32.06 -6.34
N CYS A 299 14.21 -32.67 -7.24
CA CYS A 299 12.85 -32.27 -7.63
C CYS A 299 11.82 -33.39 -7.44
N GLU A 300 12.08 -34.35 -6.56
CA GLU A 300 11.26 -35.56 -6.36
C GLU A 300 9.84 -35.23 -5.90
N VAL A 301 9.63 -34.04 -5.34
CA VAL A 301 8.34 -33.46 -4.93
C VAL A 301 7.40 -33.21 -6.11
N LEU A 302 7.91 -33.13 -7.35
CA LEU A 302 7.09 -32.98 -8.55
C LEU A 302 6.10 -34.13 -8.71
N ILE A 303 6.52 -35.37 -8.45
CA ILE A 303 5.66 -36.57 -8.59
C ILE A 303 4.46 -36.54 -7.63
N PRO A 304 4.61 -36.35 -6.30
CA PRO A 304 3.46 -36.22 -5.42
C PRO A 304 2.62 -34.98 -5.70
N ALA A 305 3.22 -33.87 -6.15
CA ALA A 305 2.47 -32.67 -6.53
C ALA A 305 1.55 -32.96 -7.74
N MET A 306 2.11 -33.50 -8.81
CA MET A 306 1.39 -33.90 -10.01
C MET A 306 0.31 -34.94 -9.72
N LYS A 307 0.60 -35.94 -8.89
CA LYS A 307 -0.41 -36.93 -8.49
C LYS A 307 -1.54 -36.29 -7.69
N THR A 308 -1.25 -35.29 -6.85
CA THR A 308 -2.27 -34.56 -6.09
C THR A 308 -3.17 -33.73 -7.01
N ILE A 309 -2.62 -33.13 -8.07
CA ILE A 309 -3.41 -32.45 -9.11
C ILE A 309 -4.35 -33.45 -9.77
N ILE A 310 -3.83 -34.60 -10.21
CA ILE A 310 -4.64 -35.65 -10.86
C ILE A 310 -5.74 -36.17 -9.93
N ASP A 311 -5.43 -36.46 -8.67
CA ASP A 311 -6.41 -36.94 -7.68
C ASP A 311 -7.52 -35.90 -7.50
N ARG A 312 -7.16 -34.62 -7.36
CA ARG A 312 -8.13 -33.55 -7.18
C ARG A 312 -8.97 -33.30 -8.43
N SER A 313 -8.37 -33.39 -9.61
CA SER A 313 -9.07 -33.28 -10.89
C SER A 313 -10.09 -34.41 -11.06
N SER A 314 -9.71 -35.64 -10.70
CA SER A 314 -10.61 -36.80 -10.76
C SER A 314 -11.79 -36.67 -9.78
N GLU A 315 -11.57 -36.17 -8.56
CA GLU A 315 -12.64 -35.87 -7.61
C GLU A 315 -13.64 -34.83 -8.14
N LEU A 316 -13.19 -33.93 -9.01
CA LEU A 316 -14.04 -32.91 -9.66
C LEU A 316 -14.74 -33.43 -10.93
N GLY A 317 -14.56 -34.72 -11.29
CA GLY A 317 -15.23 -35.35 -12.43
C GLY A 317 -14.48 -35.24 -13.76
N ILE A 318 -13.19 -34.90 -13.75
CA ILE A 318 -12.38 -34.86 -14.97
C ILE A 318 -12.01 -36.29 -15.40
N GLU A 319 -12.34 -36.64 -16.65
CA GLU A 319 -12.15 -37.99 -17.20
C GLU A 319 -10.77 -38.20 -17.85
N SER A 320 -10.19 -37.15 -18.44
CA SER A 320 -8.92 -37.25 -19.17
C SER A 320 -7.97 -36.10 -18.84
N ILE A 321 -6.68 -36.41 -18.79
CA ILE A 321 -5.61 -35.45 -18.50
C ILE A 321 -4.51 -35.65 -19.56
N VAL A 322 -4.25 -34.60 -20.34
CA VAL A 322 -3.18 -34.57 -21.34
C VAL A 322 -2.01 -33.75 -20.78
N MET A 323 -0.80 -34.28 -20.89
CA MET A 323 0.40 -33.68 -20.30
C MET A 323 1.47 -33.47 -21.36
N GLY A 324 1.97 -32.24 -21.47
CA GLY A 324 3.18 -31.90 -22.19
C GLY A 324 4.29 -31.53 -21.21
N MET A 325 5.43 -32.20 -21.27
CA MET A 325 6.57 -31.94 -20.40
C MET A 325 7.89 -32.04 -21.18
N PRO A 326 8.95 -31.32 -20.77
CA PRO A 326 10.30 -31.52 -21.29
C PRO A 326 10.86 -32.89 -20.85
N HIS A 327 12.15 -33.13 -21.09
CA HIS A 327 12.82 -34.38 -20.72
C HIS A 327 12.92 -34.66 -19.21
N ARG A 328 12.62 -33.67 -18.37
CA ARG A 328 12.63 -33.75 -16.91
C ARG A 328 11.20 -33.62 -16.40
#